data_AF-A0A6G0WXB6-F1
#
_entry.id   AF-A0A6G0WXB6-F1
#
_cell.length_a   1.000
_cell.length_b   1.000
_cell.length_c   1.000
_cell.angle_alpha   90.00
_cell.angle_beta   90.00
_cell.angle_gamma   90.00
#
_symmetry.space_group_name_H-M   'P 1'
#
loop_
_entity.id
_entity.type
_entity.pdbx_description
1 polymer ?
#
loop_
_entity_poly.entity_id
_entity_poly.type
_entity_poly.pdbx_seq_one_letter_code
_entity_poly.pdbx_strand_id
1 'polypeptide(L)'
;MPVPFSMRSAAPKPKADAQAAPTAIPMIDPTSYTNVTPKELPGAPFRLELHSHFHVNNSSLQRVCMVIGQKLYDLGTDFVFKPTKGKWKVTQVLGSTLVEFNVRLYKTNDSQHVVEFQRRQGDIVSMMGLYAEVVQACKKQQLLTGNGAIKPLKHKRPAPPSPTSNTPTTPDNIKESVKSIQQMMSSKHADVQVQGVLASISLSTTTTSYRDCMATLVPSLLEMAHSDVEQVKRCASFALARMCDDPECRRAFMNSDGWELIVKYAAGGAGVASDLQRESLRVLEILCPLYSLELSGAEGSAAVLTLLQDWQSIADPRLKKHACGAHRALKAAGMIA
;
A
#
# COMPACT_ATOMS: atom_id res chain seq x y z
N MET A 1 -33.37 16.38 3.08
CA MET A 1 -32.26 17.26 2.64
C MET A 1 -31.13 17.08 3.64
N PRO A 2 -29.93 16.64 3.22
CA PRO A 2 -28.81 16.53 4.16
C PRO A 2 -28.32 17.93 4.52
N VAL A 3 -28.12 18.15 5.82
CA VAL A 3 -27.73 19.46 6.39
C VAL A 3 -26.24 19.68 6.09
N PRO A 4 -25.82 20.84 5.56
CA PRO A 4 -24.41 21.08 5.27
C PRO A 4 -23.57 21.10 6.56
N PHE A 5 -22.42 20.42 6.52
CA PHE A 5 -21.49 20.33 7.64
C PHE A 5 -20.95 21.71 8.04
N SER A 6 -21.15 22.07 9.31
CA SER A 6 -20.68 23.33 9.89
C SER A 6 -19.23 23.18 10.33
N MET A 7 -18.30 23.89 9.68
CA MET A 7 -16.95 24.08 10.22
C MET A 7 -17.04 24.91 11.50
N ARG A 8 -16.97 24.27 12.67
CA ARG A 8 -16.74 24.99 13.93
C ARG A 8 -15.25 25.17 14.15
N SER A 9 -14.88 26.37 14.62
CA SER A 9 -13.50 26.83 14.77
C SER A 9 -12.64 25.85 15.56
N ALA A 10 -11.43 25.61 15.06
CA ALA A 10 -10.39 24.85 15.75
C ALA A 10 -10.21 25.32 17.20
N ALA A 11 -10.21 24.37 18.13
CA ALA A 11 -9.92 24.61 19.54
C ALA A 11 -8.52 25.23 19.73
N PRO A 12 -8.31 26.06 20.76
CA PRO A 12 -7.04 26.75 20.99
C PRO A 12 -5.92 25.76 21.33
N LYS A 13 -4.75 25.95 20.71
CA LYS A 13 -3.54 25.14 20.93
C LYS A 13 -3.14 25.11 22.42
N PRO A 14 -2.98 23.92 23.04
CA PRO A 14 -2.29 23.82 24.32
C PRO A 14 -0.79 24.08 24.14
N LYS A 15 -0.18 24.69 25.15
CA LYS A 15 1.28 24.94 25.24
C LYS A 15 2.06 23.62 25.10
N ALA A 16 3.15 23.70 24.37
CA ALA A 16 4.04 22.58 24.07
C ALA A 16 4.75 22.08 25.33
N ASP A 17 4.25 20.98 25.90
CA ASP A 17 5.07 20.11 26.74
C ASP A 17 5.96 19.25 25.85
N ALA A 18 7.21 19.10 26.27
CA ALA A 18 8.31 18.46 25.56
C ALA A 18 7.88 17.13 24.91
N GLN A 19 7.80 17.15 23.57
CA GLN A 19 7.53 15.98 22.74
C GLN A 19 8.58 14.90 23.03
N ALA A 20 8.18 13.86 23.74
CA ALA A 20 8.92 12.60 23.77
C ALA A 20 9.13 12.13 22.33
N ALA A 21 10.39 11.89 21.95
CA ALA A 21 10.75 11.40 20.63
C ALA A 21 9.89 10.16 20.27
N PRO A 22 9.43 10.02 19.02
CA PRO A 22 8.60 8.90 18.64
C PRO A 22 9.38 7.60 18.87
N THR A 23 8.89 6.75 19.75
CA THR A 23 9.31 5.36 19.88
C THR A 23 9.15 4.71 18.50
N ALA A 24 10.25 4.50 17.79
CA ALA A 24 10.24 3.89 16.47
C ALA A 24 9.72 2.45 16.63
N ILE A 25 8.52 2.16 16.12
CA ILE A 25 7.96 0.81 16.14
C ILE A 25 8.83 -0.05 15.19
N PRO A 26 9.44 -1.15 15.67
CA PRO A 26 10.29 -1.97 14.82
C PRO A 26 9.44 -2.69 13.77
N MET A 27 9.83 -2.53 12.51
CA MET A 27 9.19 -3.16 11.35
C MET A 27 9.78 -4.57 11.16
N ILE A 28 9.26 -5.55 11.89
CA ILE A 28 9.73 -6.94 11.83
C ILE A 28 8.70 -7.79 11.10
N ASP A 29 9.14 -8.60 10.13
CA ASP A 29 8.30 -9.60 9.47
C ASP A 29 7.86 -10.68 10.48
N PRO A 30 6.55 -10.83 10.76
CA PRO A 30 6.06 -11.82 11.72
C PRO A 30 5.99 -13.24 11.15
N THR A 31 6.33 -13.45 9.86
CA THR A 31 6.16 -14.73 9.18
C THR A 31 7.14 -15.79 9.70
N SER A 32 6.62 -16.97 10.07
CA SER A 32 7.46 -18.13 10.38
C SER A 32 7.98 -18.80 9.10
N TYR A 33 9.30 -18.87 8.96
CA TYR A 33 10.00 -19.52 7.86
C TYR A 33 10.54 -20.92 8.21
N THR A 34 9.87 -21.62 9.12
CA THR A 34 10.21 -23.01 9.47
C THR A 34 9.61 -24.02 8.48
N ASN A 35 10.25 -25.18 8.32
CA ASN A 35 9.73 -26.31 7.52
C ASN A 35 9.46 -25.96 6.03
N VAL A 36 10.32 -25.12 5.44
CA VAL A 36 10.21 -24.76 4.02
C VAL A 36 10.63 -25.94 3.17
N THR A 37 9.76 -26.36 2.25
CA THR A 37 10.03 -27.41 1.28
C THR A 37 9.88 -26.84 -0.15
N PRO A 38 10.98 -26.33 -0.73
CA PRO A 38 10.99 -25.85 -2.11
C PRO A 38 10.65 -27.00 -3.06
N LYS A 39 9.93 -26.69 -4.14
CA LYS A 39 9.67 -27.67 -5.18
C LYS A 39 10.91 -27.84 -6.05
N GLU A 40 11.13 -29.05 -6.55
CA GLU A 40 12.11 -29.27 -7.61
C GLU A 40 11.78 -28.39 -8.83
N LEU A 41 12.82 -27.82 -9.43
CA LEU A 41 12.70 -27.06 -10.67
C LEU A 41 12.17 -28.00 -11.77
N PRO A 42 11.04 -27.68 -12.42
CA PRO A 42 10.51 -28.55 -13.46
C PRO A 42 11.50 -28.71 -14.61
N GLY A 43 11.60 -29.94 -15.15
CA GLY A 43 12.40 -30.23 -16.34
C GLY A 43 11.83 -29.59 -17.61
N ALA A 44 12.56 -29.72 -18.72
CA ALA A 44 12.11 -29.25 -20.03
C ALA A 44 10.69 -29.79 -20.36
N PRO A 45 9.81 -28.98 -20.98
CA PRO A 45 10.09 -27.71 -21.67
C PRO A 45 10.04 -26.46 -20.76
N PHE A 46 9.91 -26.61 -19.44
CA PHE A 46 9.88 -25.48 -18.52
C PHE A 46 11.15 -24.64 -18.58
N ARG A 47 11.01 -23.32 -18.49
CA ARG A 47 12.10 -22.35 -18.43
C ARG A 47 11.80 -21.30 -17.38
N LEU A 48 12.83 -20.88 -16.68
CA LEU A 48 12.77 -19.71 -15.80
C LEU A 48 12.62 -18.44 -16.64
N GLU A 49 11.91 -17.46 -16.10
CA GLU A 49 11.82 -16.13 -16.69
C GLU A 49 13.20 -15.48 -16.79
N LEU A 50 13.61 -15.05 -17.99
CA LEU A 50 15.01 -14.71 -18.30
C LEU A 50 15.63 -13.62 -17.39
N HIS A 51 14.81 -12.72 -16.86
CA HIS A 51 15.28 -11.52 -16.16
C HIS A 51 14.76 -11.36 -14.73
N SER A 52 14.00 -12.32 -14.21
CA SER A 52 13.37 -12.20 -12.90
C SER A 52 13.71 -13.37 -11.96
N HIS A 53 14.88 -13.98 -12.12
CA HIS A 53 15.37 -15.01 -11.20
C HIS A 53 16.84 -14.80 -10.81
N PHE A 54 17.20 -15.29 -9.63
CA PHE A 54 18.58 -15.33 -9.13
C PHE A 54 18.84 -16.60 -8.32
N HIS A 55 20.11 -16.95 -8.15
CA HIS A 55 20.54 -18.16 -7.45
C HIS A 55 21.02 -17.82 -6.04
N VAL A 56 20.71 -18.69 -5.09
CA VAL A 56 21.09 -18.56 -3.69
C VAL A 56 21.73 -19.83 -3.14
N ASN A 57 22.59 -19.67 -2.13
CA ASN A 57 23.25 -20.78 -1.46
C ASN A 57 22.27 -21.62 -0.66
N ASN A 58 22.57 -22.91 -0.57
CA ASN A 58 21.80 -23.83 0.28
C ASN A 58 22.21 -23.78 1.77
N SER A 59 23.23 -22.99 2.13
CA SER A 59 23.83 -23.01 3.47
C SER A 59 22.87 -22.60 4.60
N SER A 60 21.77 -21.91 4.31
CA SER A 60 20.61 -21.84 5.20
C SER A 60 19.37 -21.36 4.44
N LEU A 61 18.53 -22.32 4.03
CA LEU A 61 17.24 -22.04 3.36
C LEU A 61 16.34 -21.11 4.18
N GLN A 62 16.32 -21.32 5.50
CA GLN A 62 15.57 -20.47 6.42
C GLN A 62 16.07 -19.03 6.39
N ARG A 63 17.39 -18.81 6.40
CA ARG A 63 17.98 -17.47 6.31
C ARG A 63 17.63 -16.78 4.99
N VAL A 64 17.66 -17.50 3.86
CA VAL A 64 17.20 -16.97 2.56
C VAL A 64 15.75 -16.50 2.65
N CYS A 65 14.87 -17.33 3.18
CA CYS A 65 13.47 -16.98 3.35
C CYS A 65 13.27 -15.77 4.27
N MET A 66 14.00 -15.70 5.39
CA MET A 66 13.94 -14.56 6.32
C MET A 66 14.40 -13.25 5.65
N VAL A 67 15.49 -13.27 4.88
CA VAL A 67 15.99 -12.06 4.19
C VAL A 67 15.03 -11.59 3.11
N ILE A 68 14.48 -12.51 2.31
CA ILE A 68 13.47 -12.17 1.29
C ILE A 68 12.20 -11.63 1.95
N GLY A 69 11.70 -12.34 2.96
CA GLY A 69 10.51 -11.99 3.73
C GLY A 69 10.59 -10.61 4.34
N GLN A 70 11.65 -10.38 5.14
CA GLN A 70 11.91 -9.09 5.77
C GLN A 70 12.03 -7.98 4.72
N LYS A 71 12.75 -8.22 3.60
CA LYS A 71 12.90 -7.18 2.58
C LYS A 71 11.58 -6.87 1.85
N LEU A 72 10.76 -7.88 1.55
CA LEU A 72 9.41 -7.67 1.03
C LEU A 72 8.55 -6.87 2.01
N TYR A 73 8.67 -7.17 3.31
CA TYR A 73 7.97 -6.45 4.37
C TYR A 73 8.41 -4.98 4.47
N ASP A 74 9.72 -4.71 4.45
CA ASP A 74 10.31 -3.37 4.47
C ASP A 74 9.88 -2.52 3.26
N LEU A 75 9.69 -3.15 2.11
CA LEU A 75 9.19 -2.52 0.88
C LEU A 75 7.67 -2.24 0.95
N GLY A 76 7.01 -2.50 2.08
CA GLY A 76 5.59 -2.22 2.28
C GLY A 76 4.67 -3.18 1.52
N THR A 77 5.15 -4.36 1.12
CA THR A 77 4.31 -5.33 0.41
C THR A 77 3.42 -6.10 1.39
N ASP A 78 2.32 -6.67 0.88
CA ASP A 78 1.53 -7.66 1.59
C ASP A 78 1.76 -9.02 0.97
N PHE A 79 2.00 -10.02 1.81
CA PHE A 79 2.23 -11.35 1.30
C PHE A 79 1.73 -12.45 2.20
N VAL A 80 1.45 -13.59 1.56
CA VAL A 80 1.19 -14.86 2.22
C VAL A 80 2.28 -15.84 1.81
N PHE A 81 3.06 -16.28 2.78
CA PHE A 81 4.06 -17.33 2.57
C PHE A 81 3.44 -18.72 2.67
N LYS A 82 3.77 -19.59 1.70
CA LYS A 82 3.35 -20.99 1.66
C LYS A 82 4.58 -21.87 1.81
N PRO A 83 4.90 -22.35 3.03
CA PRO A 83 6.16 -23.06 3.31
C PRO A 83 6.28 -24.35 2.49
N THR A 84 5.18 -25.10 2.33
CA THR A 84 5.12 -26.35 1.54
C THR A 84 5.30 -26.16 0.03
N LYS A 85 5.36 -24.92 -0.43
CA LYS A 85 5.57 -24.56 -1.84
C LYS A 85 6.77 -23.64 -2.04
N GLY A 86 7.48 -23.28 -0.96
CA GLY A 86 8.52 -22.25 -0.98
C GLY A 86 8.08 -20.98 -1.70
N LYS A 87 6.87 -20.48 -1.43
CA LYS A 87 6.23 -19.45 -2.28
C LYS A 87 5.61 -18.32 -1.47
N TRP A 88 5.97 -17.09 -1.82
CA TRP A 88 5.24 -15.89 -1.43
C TRP A 88 4.23 -15.54 -2.52
N LYS A 89 2.99 -15.29 -2.13
CA LYS A 89 2.02 -14.53 -2.95
C LYS A 89 2.10 -13.08 -2.49
N VAL A 90 2.51 -12.17 -3.36
CA VAL A 90 2.80 -10.78 -2.99
C VAL A 90 1.86 -9.84 -3.75
N THR A 91 1.31 -8.88 -3.02
CA THR A 91 0.56 -7.73 -3.54
C THR A 91 1.20 -6.47 -3.01
N GLN A 92 1.34 -5.45 -3.84
CA GLN A 92 1.74 -4.12 -3.41
C GLN A 92 0.92 -3.06 -4.12
N VAL A 93 0.34 -2.15 -3.34
CA VAL A 93 -0.19 -0.87 -3.82
C VAL A 93 0.73 0.21 -3.28
N LEU A 94 1.42 0.92 -4.16
CA LEU A 94 2.33 2.00 -3.77
C LEU A 94 2.21 3.17 -4.74
N GLY A 95 1.79 4.33 -4.23
CA GLY A 95 1.53 5.48 -5.08
C GLY A 95 0.50 5.14 -6.15
N SER A 96 0.81 5.43 -7.41
CA SER A 96 -0.05 5.15 -8.56
C SER A 96 0.21 3.79 -9.21
N THR A 97 0.82 2.84 -8.50
CA THR A 97 1.09 1.50 -9.03
C THR A 97 0.47 0.41 -8.15
N LEU A 98 -0.04 -0.61 -8.83
CA LEU A 98 -0.46 -1.87 -8.25
C LEU A 98 0.32 -2.98 -8.95
N VAL A 99 0.81 -3.94 -8.17
CA VAL A 99 1.48 -5.12 -8.69
C VAL A 99 1.15 -6.36 -7.87
N GLU A 100 0.87 -7.46 -8.56
CA GLU A 100 0.73 -8.78 -7.97
C GLU A 100 1.72 -9.73 -8.61
N PHE A 101 2.46 -10.46 -7.79
CA PHE A 101 3.46 -11.41 -8.25
C PHE A 101 3.65 -12.53 -7.24
N ASN A 102 4.22 -13.64 -7.70
CA ASN A 102 4.72 -14.66 -6.79
C ASN A 102 6.24 -14.56 -6.71
N VAL A 103 6.79 -14.75 -5.53
CA VAL A 103 8.19 -15.15 -5.37
C VAL A 103 8.20 -16.64 -5.11
N ARG A 104 8.95 -17.41 -5.90
CA ARG A 104 9.05 -18.87 -5.77
C ARG A 104 10.48 -19.28 -5.57
N LEU A 105 10.66 -20.23 -4.67
CA LEU A 105 11.91 -20.92 -4.40
C LEU A 105 11.84 -22.31 -5.02
N TYR A 106 12.77 -22.59 -5.92
CA TYR A 106 12.95 -23.90 -6.52
C TYR A 106 14.25 -24.53 -6.01
N LYS A 107 14.19 -25.83 -5.75
CA LYS A 107 15.36 -26.68 -5.58
C LYS A 107 15.88 -27.04 -6.97
N THR A 108 17.19 -26.89 -7.21
CA THR A 108 17.81 -27.29 -8.48
C THR A 108 18.72 -28.48 -8.25
N ASN A 109 19.77 -28.29 -7.46
CA ASN A 109 20.81 -29.27 -7.15
C ASN A 109 21.11 -29.17 -5.65
N ASP A 110 21.79 -30.14 -5.04
CA ASP A 110 22.02 -30.15 -3.58
C ASP A 110 22.80 -28.93 -3.05
N SER A 111 23.47 -28.17 -3.91
CA SER A 111 24.25 -26.99 -3.52
C SER A 111 23.54 -25.65 -3.67
N GLN A 112 22.44 -25.55 -4.43
CA GLN A 112 21.84 -24.27 -4.82
C GLN A 112 20.32 -24.31 -4.94
N HIS A 113 19.71 -23.15 -4.69
CA HIS A 113 18.30 -22.89 -4.97
C HIS A 113 18.16 -21.72 -5.95
N VAL A 114 17.03 -21.67 -6.65
CA VAL A 114 16.65 -20.53 -7.51
C VAL A 114 15.46 -19.82 -6.91
N VAL A 115 15.55 -18.50 -6.81
CA VAL A 115 14.45 -17.61 -6.49
C VAL A 115 13.95 -16.98 -7.79
N GLU A 116 12.67 -17.14 -8.11
CA GLU A 116 12.02 -16.58 -9.29
C GLU A 116 10.84 -15.67 -8.91
N PHE A 117 10.81 -14.47 -9.49
CA PHE A 117 9.71 -13.52 -9.42
C PHE A 117 8.83 -13.71 -10.65
N GLN A 118 7.56 -14.04 -10.43
CA GLN A 118 6.58 -14.35 -11.46
C GLN A 118 5.45 -13.33 -11.42
N ARG A 119 5.47 -12.35 -12.32
CA ARG A 119 4.38 -11.38 -12.47
C ARG A 119 3.05 -12.11 -12.67
N ARG A 120 2.01 -11.63 -11.99
CA ARG A 120 0.63 -12.09 -12.17
C ARG A 120 -0.23 -10.99 -12.76
N GLN A 121 -0.10 -9.77 -12.21
CA GLN A 121 -0.84 -8.61 -12.67
C GLN A 121 -0.09 -7.33 -12.34
N GLY A 122 -0.47 -6.22 -12.97
CA GLY A 122 -0.01 -4.88 -12.59
C GLY A 122 1.31 -4.47 -13.24
N ASP A 123 1.96 -3.44 -12.74
CA ASP A 123 3.11 -2.83 -13.41
C ASP A 123 4.41 -3.66 -13.32
N ILE A 124 5.03 -3.94 -14.47
CA ILE A 124 6.29 -4.69 -14.55
C ILE A 124 7.47 -3.89 -14.00
N VAL A 125 7.48 -2.57 -14.16
CA VAL A 125 8.58 -1.72 -13.69
C VAL A 125 8.64 -1.76 -12.16
N SER A 126 7.48 -1.62 -11.50
CA SER A 126 7.32 -1.79 -10.06
C SER A 126 7.79 -3.16 -9.57
N MET A 127 7.37 -4.25 -10.24
CA MET A 127 7.86 -5.60 -9.90
C MET A 127 9.38 -5.71 -10.00
N MET A 128 9.97 -5.17 -11.06
CA MET A 128 11.41 -5.24 -11.29
C MET A 128 12.20 -4.38 -10.29
N GLY A 129 11.62 -3.27 -9.81
CA GLY A 129 12.15 -2.50 -8.68
C GLY A 129 12.21 -3.32 -7.40
N LEU A 130 11.11 -4.00 -7.04
CA LEU A 130 11.05 -4.92 -5.90
C LEU A 130 12.06 -6.06 -6.02
N TYR A 131 12.13 -6.68 -7.21
CA TYR A 131 13.10 -7.73 -7.51
C TYR A 131 14.54 -7.25 -7.27
N ALA A 132 14.91 -6.08 -7.80
CA ALA A 132 16.25 -5.53 -7.65
C ALA A 132 16.60 -5.29 -6.16
N GLU A 133 15.67 -4.73 -5.40
CA GLU A 133 15.82 -4.49 -3.97
C GLU A 133 16.01 -5.78 -3.15
N VAL A 134 15.27 -6.85 -3.48
CA VAL A 134 15.43 -8.17 -2.85
C VAL A 134 16.77 -8.82 -3.22
N VAL A 135 17.18 -8.72 -4.49
CA VAL A 135 18.51 -9.19 -4.93
C VAL A 135 19.62 -8.47 -4.17
N GLN A 136 19.52 -7.13 -4.00
CA GLN A 136 20.50 -6.37 -3.23
C GLN A 136 20.53 -6.78 -1.75
N ALA A 137 19.39 -7.08 -1.13
CA ALA A 137 19.34 -7.58 0.25
C ALA A 137 20.05 -8.93 0.39
N CYS A 138 19.77 -9.88 -0.51
CA CYS A 138 20.45 -11.17 -0.56
C CYS A 138 21.96 -11.02 -0.82
N LYS A 139 22.36 -10.08 -1.69
CA LYS A 139 23.77 -9.75 -1.96
C LYS A 139 24.49 -9.25 -0.71
N LYS A 140 23.89 -8.29 0.01
CA LYS A 140 24.43 -7.73 1.26
C LYS A 140 24.62 -8.81 2.33
N GLN A 141 23.76 -9.83 2.33
CA GLN A 141 23.82 -10.96 3.26
C GLN A 141 24.69 -12.13 2.75
N GLN A 142 25.40 -11.95 1.63
CA GLN A 142 26.26 -12.98 1.02
C GLN A 142 25.53 -14.30 0.72
N LEU A 143 24.25 -14.21 0.34
CA LEU A 143 23.40 -15.37 0.06
C LEU A 143 23.39 -15.79 -1.41
N LEU A 144 23.90 -14.95 -2.32
CA LEU A 144 23.87 -15.24 -3.76
C LEU A 144 24.94 -16.27 -4.14
N THR A 145 24.61 -17.20 -5.05
CA THR A 145 25.58 -18.18 -5.60
C THR A 145 25.90 -17.93 -7.06
N GLY A 146 27.18 -18.06 -7.39
CA GLY A 146 27.71 -17.82 -8.74
C GLY A 146 27.63 -16.34 -9.15
N ASN A 147 27.94 -16.06 -10.41
CA ASN A 147 27.67 -14.76 -11.05
C ASN A 147 26.16 -14.59 -11.36
N GLY A 148 25.27 -15.21 -10.57
CA GLY A 148 23.86 -15.42 -10.86
C GLY A 148 23.15 -14.13 -11.24
N ALA A 149 22.63 -14.07 -12.48
CA ALA A 149 21.79 -13.05 -13.11
C ALA A 149 22.13 -11.55 -12.89
N ILE A 150 23.21 -11.18 -12.21
CA ILE A 150 23.80 -9.85 -12.25
C ILE A 150 24.82 -9.81 -13.39
N LYS A 151 24.45 -10.30 -14.58
CA LYS A 151 25.07 -9.74 -15.77
C LYS A 151 24.28 -8.49 -16.07
N PRO A 152 24.74 -7.28 -15.70
CA PRO A 152 24.20 -6.09 -16.36
C PRO A 152 24.30 -6.38 -17.85
N LEU A 153 23.19 -6.28 -18.57
CA LEU A 153 23.25 -6.35 -20.02
C LEU A 153 24.34 -5.38 -20.44
N LYS A 154 25.43 -5.88 -21.04
CA LYS A 154 26.43 -5.03 -21.70
C LYS A 154 25.75 -4.12 -22.73
N HIS A 155 24.57 -4.52 -23.18
CA HIS A 155 23.60 -3.66 -23.82
C HIS A 155 22.83 -2.85 -22.76
N LYS A 156 23.36 -1.68 -22.39
CA LYS A 156 22.49 -0.58 -21.98
C LYS A 156 21.55 -0.33 -23.16
N ARG A 157 20.38 -0.97 -23.17
CA ARG A 157 19.30 -0.51 -24.03
C ARG A 157 19.06 0.93 -23.56
N PRO A 158 19.20 1.94 -24.43
CA PRO A 158 18.84 3.29 -24.05
C PRO A 158 17.45 3.22 -23.43
N ALA A 159 17.28 3.80 -22.24
CA ALA A 159 15.93 4.02 -21.74
C ALA A 159 15.16 4.67 -22.89
N PRO A 160 13.93 4.23 -23.21
CA PRO A 160 13.09 5.01 -24.10
C PRO A 160 13.14 6.45 -23.60
N PRO A 161 13.37 7.45 -24.46
CA PRO A 161 13.34 8.83 -24.01
C PRO A 161 12.04 9.00 -23.23
N SER A 162 12.15 9.33 -21.94
CA SER A 162 10.98 9.62 -21.12
C SER A 162 10.16 10.62 -21.93
N PRO A 163 8.85 10.38 -22.15
CA PRO A 163 8.02 11.38 -22.79
C PRO A 163 7.99 12.59 -21.87
N THR A 164 8.94 13.51 -22.08
CA THR A 164 8.86 14.86 -21.56
C THR A 164 7.75 15.50 -22.37
N SER A 165 6.52 15.34 -21.88
CA SER A 165 5.43 16.23 -22.25
C SER A 165 5.91 17.62 -21.87
N ASN A 166 6.48 18.32 -22.85
CA ASN A 166 6.87 19.73 -22.74
C ASN A 166 5.63 20.64 -22.81
N THR A 167 4.43 20.06 -22.76
CA THR A 167 3.17 20.80 -22.73
C THR A 167 3.04 21.42 -21.34
N PRO A 168 3.00 22.77 -21.22
CA PRO A 168 2.75 23.41 -19.96
C PRO A 168 1.42 22.88 -19.39
N THR A 169 1.44 22.47 -18.13
CA THR A 169 0.23 22.02 -17.44
C THR A 169 -0.67 23.24 -17.19
N THR A 170 -1.62 23.49 -18.10
CA THR A 170 -2.61 24.54 -17.93
C THR A 170 -3.74 24.08 -16.99
N PRO A 171 -4.47 25.01 -16.34
CA PRO A 171 -5.64 24.66 -15.54
C PRO A 171 -6.70 23.85 -16.31
N ASP A 172 -6.89 24.17 -17.59
CA ASP A 172 -7.88 23.49 -18.43
C ASP A 172 -7.46 22.05 -18.75
N ASN A 173 -6.17 21.81 -19.03
CA ASN A 173 -5.65 20.46 -19.23
C ASN A 173 -5.85 19.59 -17.99
N ILE A 174 -5.77 20.17 -16.79
CA ILE A 174 -6.01 19.46 -15.53
C ILE A 174 -7.50 19.14 -15.35
N LYS A 175 -8.39 20.09 -15.63
CA LYS A 175 -9.84 19.84 -15.58
C LYS A 175 -10.26 18.74 -16.56
N GLU A 176 -9.72 18.77 -17.78
CA GLU A 176 -9.95 17.71 -18.75
C GLU A 176 -9.40 16.36 -18.27
N SER A 177 -8.20 16.34 -17.70
CA SER A 177 -7.60 15.13 -17.12
C SER A 177 -8.46 14.55 -15.99
N VAL A 178 -8.95 15.40 -15.08
CA VAL A 178 -9.89 15.01 -14.02
C VAL A 178 -11.17 14.41 -14.61
N LYS A 179 -11.74 15.04 -15.64
CA LYS A 179 -12.93 14.53 -16.34
C LYS A 179 -12.67 13.15 -16.97
N SER A 180 -11.54 12.98 -17.65
CA SER A 180 -11.15 11.68 -18.22
C SER A 180 -10.94 10.61 -17.15
N ILE A 181 -10.34 10.98 -16.02
CA ILE A 181 -10.19 10.09 -14.86
C ILE A 181 -11.54 9.65 -14.33
N GLN A 182 -12.48 10.59 -14.17
CA GLN A 182 -13.83 10.29 -13.72
C GLN A 182 -14.57 9.36 -14.69
N GLN A 183 -14.40 9.57 -16.01
CA GLN A 183 -14.94 8.67 -17.03
C GLN A 183 -14.37 7.25 -16.91
N MET A 184 -13.06 7.11 -16.66
CA MET A 184 -12.44 5.80 -16.42
C MET A 184 -13.01 5.11 -15.18
N MET A 185 -13.20 5.85 -14.07
CA MET A 185 -13.83 5.31 -12.85
C MET A 185 -15.28 4.86 -13.07
N SER A 186 -16.01 5.53 -13.96
CA SER A 186 -17.39 5.15 -14.33
C SER A 186 -17.50 4.03 -15.37
N SER A 187 -16.36 3.50 -15.85
CA SER A 187 -16.35 2.41 -16.83
C SER A 187 -17.02 1.14 -16.28
N LYS A 188 -17.55 0.30 -17.16
CA LYS A 188 -18.07 -1.03 -16.81
C LYS A 188 -16.96 -2.07 -16.59
N HIS A 189 -15.72 -1.74 -16.95
CA HIS A 189 -14.59 -2.65 -16.92
C HIS A 189 -13.69 -2.35 -15.72
N ALA A 190 -13.52 -3.34 -14.84
CA ALA A 190 -12.80 -3.20 -13.58
C ALA A 190 -11.31 -2.82 -13.74
N ASP A 191 -10.68 -3.23 -14.83
CA ASP A 191 -9.31 -2.85 -15.17
C ASP A 191 -9.21 -1.36 -15.52
N VAL A 192 -10.14 -0.83 -16.33
CA VAL A 192 -10.23 0.61 -16.67
C VAL A 192 -10.52 1.43 -15.42
N GLN A 193 -11.42 0.95 -14.59
CA GLN A 193 -11.73 1.51 -13.29
C GLN A 193 -10.48 1.64 -12.40
N VAL A 194 -9.70 0.55 -12.25
CA VAL A 194 -8.44 0.56 -11.51
C VAL A 194 -7.46 1.58 -12.10
N GLN A 195 -7.33 1.67 -13.43
CA GLN A 195 -6.48 2.69 -14.06
C GLN A 195 -6.96 4.11 -13.75
N GLY A 196 -8.26 4.35 -13.73
CA GLY A 196 -8.83 5.63 -13.28
C GLY A 196 -8.42 5.98 -11.86
N VAL A 197 -8.55 5.04 -10.94
CA VAL A 197 -8.12 5.22 -9.55
C VAL A 197 -6.62 5.50 -9.45
N LEU A 198 -5.76 4.72 -10.11
CA LEU A 198 -4.32 4.93 -10.09
C LEU A 198 -3.90 6.27 -10.72
N ALA A 199 -4.58 6.68 -11.81
CA ALA A 199 -4.36 7.98 -12.43
C ALA A 199 -4.71 9.14 -11.50
N SER A 200 -5.76 9.02 -10.67
CA SER A 200 -6.09 10.03 -9.66
C SER A 200 -4.96 10.24 -8.64
N ILE A 201 -4.31 9.14 -8.21
CA ILE A 201 -3.17 9.21 -7.29
C ILE A 201 -1.97 9.88 -7.96
N SER A 202 -1.67 9.50 -9.21
CA SER A 202 -0.59 10.10 -10.00
C SER A 202 -0.79 11.62 -10.14
N LEU A 203 -2.00 12.04 -10.51
CA LEU A 203 -2.34 13.45 -10.70
C LEU A 203 -2.25 14.24 -9.39
N SER A 204 -2.72 13.65 -8.28
CA SER A 204 -2.66 14.26 -6.94
C SER A 204 -1.23 14.47 -6.41
N THR A 205 -0.28 13.65 -6.87
CA THR A 205 1.13 13.74 -6.49
C THR A 205 1.86 14.82 -7.29
N THR A 206 1.40 15.08 -8.52
CA THR A 206 2.08 16.00 -9.46
C THR A 206 1.63 17.44 -9.32
N THR A 207 0.41 17.69 -8.82
CA THR A 207 -0.21 19.02 -8.84
C THR A 207 -0.65 19.51 -7.46
N THR A 208 0.02 20.53 -6.93
CA THR A 208 -0.40 21.23 -5.71
C THR A 208 -1.35 22.39 -5.99
N SER A 209 -1.39 22.91 -7.23
CA SER A 209 -2.11 24.14 -7.58
C SER A 209 -3.56 23.95 -7.99
N TYR A 210 -4.05 22.70 -8.14
CA TYR A 210 -5.39 22.40 -8.69
C TYR A 210 -6.19 21.44 -7.80
N ARG A 211 -5.99 21.54 -6.49
CA ARG A 211 -6.58 20.65 -5.48
C ARG A 211 -8.11 20.68 -5.48
N ASP A 212 -8.73 21.83 -5.77
CA ASP A 212 -10.19 21.96 -5.90
C ASP A 212 -10.77 21.06 -7.00
N CYS A 213 -10.06 20.95 -8.14
CA CYS A 213 -10.49 20.09 -9.23
C CYS A 213 -10.38 18.61 -8.82
N MET A 214 -9.34 18.26 -8.06
CA MET A 214 -9.15 16.90 -7.57
C MET A 214 -10.22 16.49 -6.56
N ALA A 215 -10.69 17.41 -5.71
CA ALA A 215 -11.74 17.14 -4.73
C ALA A 215 -13.03 16.59 -5.38
N THR A 216 -13.28 16.91 -6.66
CA THR A 216 -14.43 16.38 -7.42
C THR A 216 -14.37 14.86 -7.69
N LEU A 217 -13.18 14.24 -7.55
CA LEU A 217 -13.01 12.79 -7.72
C LEU A 217 -13.38 12.01 -6.45
N VAL A 218 -13.47 12.65 -5.28
CA VAL A 218 -13.71 11.99 -4.00
C VAL A 218 -15.03 11.18 -3.99
N PRO A 219 -16.17 11.71 -4.47
CA PRO A 219 -17.42 10.93 -4.51
C PRO A 219 -17.30 9.68 -5.39
N SER A 220 -16.65 9.78 -6.55
CA SER A 220 -16.43 8.62 -7.44
C SER A 220 -15.51 7.59 -6.77
N LEU A 221 -14.47 8.02 -6.07
CA LEU A 221 -13.61 7.09 -5.32
C LEU A 221 -14.34 6.38 -4.18
N LEU A 222 -15.28 7.07 -3.51
CA LEU A 222 -16.10 6.46 -2.47
C LEU A 222 -17.03 5.39 -3.02
N GLU A 223 -17.72 5.68 -4.12
CA GLU A 223 -18.54 4.69 -4.83
C GLU A 223 -17.70 3.45 -5.18
N MET A 224 -16.47 3.66 -5.65
CA MET A 224 -15.55 2.58 -6.02
C MET A 224 -15.04 1.80 -4.80
N ALA A 225 -14.93 2.43 -3.63
CA ALA A 225 -14.60 1.75 -2.37
C ALA A 225 -15.73 0.83 -1.86
N HIS A 226 -16.92 0.91 -2.45
CA HIS A 226 -18.02 -0.05 -2.26
C HIS A 226 -18.09 -1.15 -3.33
N SER A 227 -17.20 -1.16 -4.31
CA SER A 227 -17.21 -2.15 -5.39
C SER A 227 -17.12 -3.60 -4.88
N ASP A 228 -17.87 -4.51 -5.50
CA ASP A 228 -17.73 -5.95 -5.27
C ASP A 228 -16.41 -6.51 -5.82
N VAL A 229 -15.75 -5.77 -6.72
CA VAL A 229 -14.44 -6.14 -7.23
C VAL A 229 -13.37 -5.71 -6.23
N GLU A 230 -12.81 -6.70 -5.52
CA GLU A 230 -11.84 -6.49 -4.44
C GLU A 230 -10.67 -5.58 -4.84
N GLN A 231 -10.16 -5.72 -6.07
CA GLN A 231 -9.07 -4.90 -6.58
C GLN A 231 -9.46 -3.42 -6.71
N VAL A 232 -10.67 -3.14 -7.19
CA VAL A 232 -11.20 -1.78 -7.32
C VAL A 232 -11.37 -1.16 -5.94
N LYS A 233 -12.02 -1.90 -5.03
CA LYS A 233 -12.24 -1.50 -3.63
C LYS A 233 -10.94 -1.11 -2.93
N ARG A 234 -9.92 -1.97 -3.03
CA ARG A 234 -8.61 -1.76 -2.39
C ARG A 234 -7.89 -0.54 -2.97
N CYS A 235 -7.82 -0.42 -4.30
CA CYS A 235 -7.21 0.74 -4.95
C CYS A 235 -7.92 2.04 -4.59
N ALA A 236 -9.26 2.04 -4.58
CA ALA A 236 -10.06 3.23 -4.29
C ALA A 236 -9.84 3.71 -2.86
N SER A 237 -9.80 2.79 -1.90
CA SER A 237 -9.51 3.09 -0.49
C SER A 237 -8.11 3.69 -0.30
N PHE A 238 -7.12 3.17 -1.04
CA PHE A 238 -5.77 3.75 -1.06
C PHE A 238 -5.71 5.15 -1.68
N ALA A 239 -6.47 5.38 -2.76
CA ALA A 239 -6.58 6.71 -3.35
C ALA A 239 -7.24 7.71 -2.38
N LEU A 240 -8.33 7.32 -1.73
CA LEU A 240 -9.03 8.17 -0.76
C LEU A 240 -8.12 8.63 0.37
N ALA A 241 -7.35 7.70 0.93
CA ALA A 241 -6.44 8.03 2.01
C ALA A 241 -5.30 8.95 1.56
N ARG A 242 -4.81 8.78 0.33
CA ARG A 242 -3.84 9.71 -0.25
C ARG A 242 -4.44 11.08 -0.53
N MET A 243 -5.69 11.14 -0.96
CA MET A 243 -6.39 12.40 -1.19
C MET A 243 -6.71 13.12 0.12
N CYS A 244 -6.94 12.41 1.21
CA CYS A 244 -7.10 13.00 2.54
C CYS A 244 -5.86 13.72 3.07
N ASP A 245 -4.68 13.60 2.42
CA ASP A 245 -3.54 14.47 2.73
C ASP A 245 -3.82 15.94 2.35
N ASP A 246 -4.80 16.21 1.47
CA ASP A 246 -5.16 17.54 0.97
C ASP A 246 -6.39 18.17 1.67
N PRO A 247 -6.38 19.46 2.09
CA PRO A 247 -7.52 20.10 2.75
C PRO A 247 -8.84 20.07 1.98
N GLU A 248 -8.82 20.29 0.66
CA GLU A 248 -10.05 20.38 -0.14
C GLU A 248 -10.65 19.01 -0.38
N CYS A 249 -9.80 18.02 -0.64
CA CYS A 249 -10.22 16.62 -0.72
C CYS A 249 -10.76 16.10 0.62
N ARG A 250 -10.15 16.48 1.75
CA ARG A 250 -10.69 16.16 3.10
C ARG A 250 -12.08 16.75 3.30
N ARG A 251 -12.29 18.00 2.90
CA ARG A 251 -13.61 18.64 3.01
C ARG A 251 -14.65 17.91 2.17
N ALA A 252 -14.31 17.58 0.92
CA ALA A 252 -15.19 16.78 0.05
C ALA A 252 -15.49 15.41 0.65
N PHE A 253 -14.48 14.77 1.25
CA PHE A 253 -14.62 13.48 1.92
C PHE A 253 -15.54 13.56 3.15
N MET A 254 -15.36 14.56 4.02
CA MET A 254 -16.23 14.73 5.20
C MET A 254 -17.66 15.13 4.84
N ASN A 255 -17.86 15.80 3.70
CA ASN A 255 -19.19 16.16 3.19
C ASN A 255 -19.93 14.99 2.51
N SER A 256 -19.39 13.78 2.61
CA SER A 256 -19.92 12.56 2.01
C SER A 256 -19.95 11.44 3.04
N ASP A 257 -20.52 10.29 2.66
CA ASP A 257 -20.64 9.12 3.56
C ASP A 257 -19.29 8.39 3.77
N GLY A 258 -18.18 8.97 3.30
CA GLY A 258 -16.85 8.38 3.41
C GLY A 258 -16.38 8.17 4.83
N TRP A 259 -16.79 9.04 5.76
CA TRP A 259 -16.42 8.90 7.17
C TRP A 259 -16.91 7.57 7.77
N GLU A 260 -18.17 7.21 7.55
CA GLU A 260 -18.75 5.95 8.04
C GLU A 260 -18.04 4.73 7.45
N LEU A 261 -17.74 4.78 6.14
CA LEU A 261 -17.01 3.72 5.45
C LEU A 261 -15.62 3.48 6.06
N ILE A 262 -14.86 4.55 6.28
CA ILE A 262 -13.50 4.46 6.83
C ILE A 262 -13.51 4.01 8.28
N VAL A 263 -14.45 4.48 9.10
CA VAL A 263 -14.58 4.00 10.50
C VAL A 263 -14.88 2.50 10.51
N LYS A 264 -15.79 2.04 9.65
CA LYS A 264 -16.12 0.62 9.51
C LYS A 264 -14.90 -0.22 9.09
N TYR A 265 -14.15 0.21 8.08
CA TYR A 265 -12.95 -0.51 7.65
C TYR A 265 -11.81 -0.42 8.67
N ALA A 266 -11.64 0.70 9.37
CA ALA A 266 -10.66 0.85 10.44
C ALA A 266 -10.94 -0.09 11.64
N ALA A 267 -12.22 -0.34 11.95
CA ALA A 267 -12.63 -1.29 12.98
C ALA A 267 -12.14 -2.72 12.67
N GLY A 268 -11.91 -3.04 11.39
CA GLY A 268 -11.51 -4.36 10.94
C GLY A 268 -12.65 -5.39 11.03
N GLY A 269 -12.29 -6.65 11.28
CA GLY A 269 -13.25 -7.74 11.45
C GLY A 269 -13.21 -8.80 10.34
N ALA A 270 -14.03 -9.84 10.48
CA ALA A 270 -14.10 -10.96 9.54
C ALA A 270 -14.69 -10.49 8.19
N GLY A 271 -13.83 -10.12 7.26
CA GLY A 271 -14.22 -9.62 5.93
C GLY A 271 -13.52 -8.32 5.52
N VAL A 272 -12.79 -7.68 6.43
CA VAL A 272 -11.96 -6.52 6.10
C VAL A 272 -10.52 -6.98 5.87
N ALA A 273 -9.99 -6.71 4.68
CA ALA A 273 -8.60 -6.99 4.37
C ALA A 273 -7.66 -6.15 5.25
N SER A 274 -6.53 -6.73 5.69
CA SER A 274 -5.62 -6.06 6.62
C SER A 274 -5.04 -4.76 6.06
N ASP A 275 -4.79 -4.70 4.76
CA ASP A 275 -4.30 -3.51 4.08
C ASP A 275 -5.36 -2.41 4.01
N LEU A 276 -6.62 -2.79 3.76
CA LEU A 276 -7.76 -1.88 3.82
C LEU A 276 -7.94 -1.28 5.21
N GLN A 277 -7.83 -2.11 6.25
CA GLN A 277 -7.87 -1.66 7.64
C GLN A 277 -6.74 -0.67 7.95
N ARG A 278 -5.51 -0.96 7.51
CA ARG A 278 -4.36 -0.06 7.70
C ARG A 278 -4.54 1.28 7.05
N GLU A 279 -5.00 1.29 5.80
CA GLU A 279 -5.19 2.53 5.07
C GLU A 279 -6.33 3.35 5.68
N SER A 280 -7.38 2.68 6.17
CA SER A 280 -8.47 3.34 6.89
C SER A 280 -8.01 3.93 8.22
N LEU A 281 -7.18 3.22 8.99
CA LEU A 281 -6.56 3.80 10.19
C LEU A 281 -5.63 4.96 9.87
N ARG A 282 -4.93 4.94 8.74
CA ARG A 282 -4.14 6.09 8.28
C ARG A 282 -5.03 7.30 8.00
N VAL A 283 -6.21 7.11 7.41
CA VAL A 283 -7.19 8.20 7.26
C VAL A 283 -7.63 8.73 8.62
N LEU A 284 -7.94 7.86 9.58
CA LEU A 284 -8.27 8.29 10.93
C LEU A 284 -7.12 9.05 11.60
N GLU A 285 -5.88 8.62 11.44
CA GLU A 285 -4.70 9.35 11.93
C GLU A 285 -4.64 10.79 11.37
N ILE A 286 -4.97 10.97 10.09
CA ILE A 286 -4.98 12.28 9.42
C ILE A 286 -6.18 13.14 9.86
N LEU A 287 -7.35 12.53 10.05
CA LEU A 287 -8.62 13.23 10.23
C LEU A 287 -9.01 13.44 11.69
N CYS A 288 -8.70 12.52 12.61
CA CYS A 288 -9.05 12.65 14.03
C CYS A 288 -8.53 13.95 14.69
N PRO A 289 -7.37 14.53 14.33
CA PRO A 289 -6.98 15.84 14.84
C PRO A 289 -7.96 16.98 14.53
N LEU A 290 -8.80 16.81 13.50
CA LEU A 290 -9.76 17.80 13.02
C LEU A 290 -11.21 17.42 13.30
N TYR A 291 -11.52 16.12 13.25
CA TYR A 291 -12.88 15.56 13.22
C TYR A 291 -13.07 14.45 14.26
N SER A 292 -12.48 14.63 15.45
CA SER A 292 -12.54 13.62 16.52
C SER A 292 -13.95 13.41 17.09
N LEU A 293 -14.78 14.45 17.11
CA LEU A 293 -16.15 14.37 17.65
C LEU A 293 -17.05 13.55 16.73
N GLU A 294 -16.83 13.63 15.43
CA GLU A 294 -17.54 12.93 14.37
C GLU A 294 -17.33 11.42 14.48
N LEU A 295 -16.23 10.97 15.10
CA LEU A 295 -15.99 9.55 15.36
C LEU A 295 -17.08 8.97 16.26
N SER A 296 -17.54 9.71 17.28
CA SER A 296 -18.50 9.19 18.26
C SER A 296 -19.86 8.83 17.69
N GLY A 297 -20.25 9.45 16.58
CA GLY A 297 -21.53 9.22 15.91
C GLY A 297 -21.53 8.12 14.86
N ALA A 298 -20.35 7.61 14.47
CA ALA A 298 -20.21 6.66 13.37
C ALA A 298 -20.46 5.20 13.79
N GLU A 299 -21.02 4.41 12.88
CA GLU A 299 -21.12 2.95 13.05
C GLU A 299 -19.72 2.33 13.11
N GLY A 300 -19.46 1.49 14.11
CA GLY A 300 -18.15 0.87 14.34
C GLY A 300 -17.18 1.70 15.20
N SER A 301 -17.57 2.91 15.62
CA SER A 301 -16.78 3.78 16.48
C SER A 301 -16.32 3.12 17.78
N ALA A 302 -17.19 2.38 18.46
CA ALA A 302 -16.85 1.66 19.69
C ALA A 302 -15.73 0.62 19.47
N ALA A 303 -15.76 -0.10 18.35
CA ALA A 303 -14.73 -1.08 17.99
C ALA A 303 -13.41 -0.38 17.65
N VAL A 304 -13.45 0.73 16.90
CA VAL A 304 -12.27 1.56 16.62
C VAL A 304 -11.67 2.11 17.92
N LEU A 305 -12.48 2.69 18.80
CA LEU A 305 -12.01 3.24 20.07
C LEU A 305 -11.36 2.17 20.95
N THR A 306 -11.94 0.97 21.00
CA THR A 306 -11.35 -0.18 21.71
C THR A 306 -10.00 -0.57 21.10
N LEU A 307 -9.92 -0.70 19.78
CA LEU A 307 -8.68 -1.00 19.06
C LEU A 307 -7.59 0.05 19.30
N LEU A 308 -7.98 1.33 19.33
CA LEU A 308 -7.06 2.45 19.55
C LEU A 308 -6.65 2.58 21.02
N GLN A 309 -7.49 2.18 21.98
CA GLN A 309 -7.11 2.11 23.40
C GLN A 309 -6.06 1.03 23.65
N ASP A 310 -6.18 -0.12 22.97
CA ASP A 310 -5.27 -1.25 23.08
C ASP A 310 -4.26 -1.32 21.91
N TRP A 311 -3.86 -0.16 21.37
CA TRP A 311 -2.99 -0.13 20.19
C TRP A 311 -1.64 -0.84 20.40
N GLN A 312 -1.17 -0.92 21.65
CA GLN A 312 0.08 -1.61 22.01
C GLN A 312 0.00 -3.12 21.79
N SER A 313 -1.19 -3.73 21.84
CA SER A 313 -1.36 -5.18 21.62
C SER A 313 -1.36 -5.55 20.14
N ILE A 314 -1.53 -4.58 19.23
CA ILE A 314 -1.62 -4.83 17.79
C ILE A 314 -0.36 -5.53 17.28
N ALA A 315 -0.55 -6.72 16.70
CA ALA A 315 0.54 -7.55 16.21
C ALA A 315 1.21 -6.98 14.96
N ASP A 316 0.46 -6.41 14.01
CA ASP A 316 1.02 -5.82 12.78
C ASP A 316 1.66 -4.44 13.06
N PRO A 317 3.00 -4.32 12.96
CA PRO A 317 3.71 -3.05 13.15
C PRO A 317 3.18 -1.87 12.31
N ARG A 318 2.74 -2.15 11.07
CA ARG A 318 2.23 -1.10 10.15
C ARG A 318 0.88 -0.56 10.63
N LEU A 319 -0.02 -1.46 11.03
CA LEU A 319 -1.31 -1.11 11.62
C LEU A 319 -1.11 -0.38 12.96
N LYS A 320 -0.22 -0.91 13.81
CA LYS A 320 0.14 -0.35 15.11
C LYS A 320 0.64 1.09 15.00
N LYS A 321 1.43 1.43 13.97
CA LYS A 321 1.90 2.78 13.72
C LYS A 321 0.74 3.77 13.55
N HIS A 322 -0.21 3.46 12.66
CA HIS A 322 -1.36 4.33 12.40
C HIS A 322 -2.32 4.37 13.60
N ALA A 323 -2.53 3.24 14.27
CA ALA A 323 -3.29 3.17 15.51
C ALA A 323 -2.70 4.08 16.61
N CYS A 324 -1.37 4.05 16.80
CA CYS A 324 -0.68 4.94 17.74
C CYS A 324 -0.86 6.42 17.38
N GLY A 325 -0.76 6.77 16.10
CA GLY A 325 -1.00 8.14 15.62
C GLY A 325 -2.43 8.61 15.90
N ALA A 326 -3.43 7.81 15.53
CA ALA A 326 -4.84 8.11 15.79
C ALA A 326 -5.16 8.17 17.30
N HIS A 327 -4.61 7.25 18.10
CA HIS A 327 -4.74 7.27 19.56
C HIS A 327 -4.24 8.59 20.16
N ARG A 328 -3.06 9.08 19.74
CA ARG A 328 -2.52 10.37 20.22
C ARG A 328 -3.44 11.54 19.87
N ALA A 329 -3.99 11.55 18.65
CA ALA A 329 -4.93 12.57 18.22
C ALA A 329 -6.20 12.57 19.08
N LEU A 330 -6.79 11.39 19.34
CA LEU A 330 -7.99 11.24 20.16
C LEU A 330 -7.75 11.57 21.64
N LYS A 331 -6.59 11.20 22.18
CA LYS A 331 -6.18 11.57 23.53
C LYS A 331 -6.04 13.09 23.67
N ALA A 332 -5.40 13.75 22.71
CA ALA A 332 -5.29 15.21 22.69
C ALA A 332 -6.67 15.91 22.59
N ALA A 333 -7.64 15.26 21.94
CA ALA A 333 -9.02 15.73 21.86
C ALA A 333 -9.89 15.37 23.08
N GLY A 334 -9.37 14.63 24.07
CA GLY A 334 -10.12 14.19 25.25
C GLY A 334 -11.15 13.08 24.97
N MET A 335 -11.06 12.41 23.82
CA MET A 335 -11.97 11.32 23.43
C MET A 335 -11.59 9.97 24.07
N ILE A 336 -10.33 9.83 24.48
CA ILE A 336 -9.78 8.62 25.11
C ILE A 336 -8.87 9.07 26.28
N ALA A 337 -8.87 8.31 27.37
CA ALA A 337 -8.01 8.52 28.54
C ALA A 337 -6.53 8.19 28.27
#